data_AF-A0A934SZM6-F1
#
_entry.id   AF-A0A934SZM6-F1
#
_cell.length_a   1.000
_cell.length_b   1.000
_cell.length_c   1.000
_cell.angle_alpha   90.00
_cell.angle_beta   90.00
_cell.angle_gamma   90.00
#
_symmetry.space_group_name_H-M   'P 1'
#
loop_
_entity.id
_entity.type
_entity.pdbx_description
1 polymer ?
#
loop_
_entity_poly.entity_id
_entity_poly.type
_entity_poly.pdbx_seq_one_letter_code
_entity_poly.pdbx_strand_id
1 'polypeptide(L)'
;MIHHPPNLDEILDSADSSRKAGQTLAELIVSIDGQLAKIDHALNKLQPSKTGKLRITWWKRRGKLVPTVVKWIYVKPMQKWRAERVNLESFVLSVRTSVEFKADAPAVKELMRRTKVLLQLRVRALEVLQTFQHVAELLHASNEDKLAKFNADLNGLLEVLENRTDNPASESGPSSPVLLEMEPEDE
;
A
#
# COMPACT_ATOMS: atom_id res chain seq x y z
N MET A 1 -6.48 22.92 -17.77
CA MET A 1 -6.35 23.37 -16.37
C MET A 1 -4.90 23.74 -16.16
N ILE A 2 -4.62 25.00 -15.89
CA ILE A 2 -3.29 25.43 -15.45
C ILE A 2 -3.22 25.03 -13.98
N HIS A 3 -2.49 23.98 -13.64
CA HIS A 3 -2.19 23.66 -12.25
C HIS A 3 -1.15 24.68 -11.79
N HIS A 4 -1.56 25.67 -10.99
CA HIS A 4 -0.58 26.44 -10.23
C HIS A 4 0.24 25.46 -9.37
N PRO A 5 1.57 25.61 -9.33
CA PRO A 5 2.39 24.79 -8.45
C PRO A 5 1.93 24.99 -7.01
N PRO A 6 1.79 23.91 -6.22
CA PRO A 6 1.23 24.03 -4.89
C PRO A 6 2.13 24.87 -3.99
N ASN A 7 1.53 25.67 -3.11
CA ASN A 7 2.27 26.42 -2.10
C ASN A 7 2.77 25.48 -0.97
N LEU A 8 3.60 26.00 -0.06
CA LEU A 8 4.19 25.19 1.02
C LEU A 8 3.13 24.54 1.92
N ASP A 9 2.07 25.28 2.26
CA ASP A 9 0.99 24.77 3.11
C ASP A 9 0.23 23.62 2.41
N GLU A 10 -0.04 23.75 1.12
CA GLU A 10 -0.66 22.69 0.30
C GLU A 10 0.21 21.43 0.21
N ILE A 11 1.54 21.58 0.21
CA ILE A 11 2.48 20.44 0.26
C ILE A 11 2.43 19.76 1.64
N LEU A 12 2.42 20.54 2.72
CA LEU A 12 2.35 20.01 4.10
C LEU A 12 1.02 19.28 4.34
N ASP A 13 -0.10 19.86 3.91
CA ASP A 13 -1.43 19.25 3.99
C ASP A 13 -1.51 17.95 3.18
N SER A 14 -0.84 17.89 2.03
CA SER A 14 -0.75 16.68 1.21
C SER A 14 0.04 15.56 1.90
N ALA A 15 1.10 15.90 2.65
CA ALA A 15 1.88 14.92 3.40
C ALA A 15 1.05 14.27 4.52
N ASP A 16 0.30 15.08 5.28
CA ASP A 16 -0.59 14.59 6.33
C ASP A 16 -1.78 13.79 5.76
N SER A 17 -2.34 14.25 4.64
CA SER A 17 -3.38 13.52 3.91
C SER A 17 -2.90 12.15 3.42
N SER A 18 -1.67 12.08 2.91
CA SER A 18 -1.04 10.83 2.47
C SER A 18 -0.81 9.86 3.64
N ARG A 19 -0.33 10.36 4.78
CA ARG A 19 -0.17 9.56 6.00
C ARG A 19 -1.51 8.97 6.45
N LYS A 20 -2.57 9.79 6.49
CA LYS A 20 -3.92 9.38 6.88
C LYS A 20 -4.49 8.34 5.93
N ALA A 21 -4.29 8.50 4.62
CA ALA A 21 -4.71 7.52 3.63
C ALA A 21 -4.00 6.17 3.82
N GLY A 22 -2.69 6.18 4.04
CA GLY A 22 -1.90 4.98 4.35
C GLY A 22 -2.38 4.27 5.62
N GLN A 23 -2.66 5.03 6.69
CA GLN A 23 -3.22 4.49 7.93
C GLN A 23 -4.61 3.87 7.71
N THR A 24 -5.49 4.54 6.97
CA THR A 24 -6.83 4.04 6.65
C THR A 24 -6.76 2.69 5.91
N LEU A 25 -5.83 2.55 4.96
CA LEU A 25 -5.61 1.29 4.24
C LEU A 25 -5.08 0.18 5.16
N ALA A 26 -4.16 0.50 6.07
CA ALA A 26 -3.64 -0.46 7.03
C ALA A 26 -4.74 -0.95 7.99
N GLU A 27 -5.56 -0.04 8.52
CA GLU A 27 -6.69 -0.36 9.39
C GLU A 27 -7.74 -1.22 8.68
N LEU A 28 -8.01 -0.96 7.39
CA LEU A 28 -8.87 -1.81 6.57
C LEU A 28 -8.33 -3.24 6.48
N ILE A 29 -7.03 -3.41 6.24
CA ILE A 29 -6.39 -4.75 6.16
C ILE A 29 -6.52 -5.48 7.51
N VAL A 30 -6.24 -4.79 8.63
CA VAL A 30 -6.39 -5.35 9.99
C VAL A 30 -7.83 -5.75 10.27
N SER A 31 -8.80 -4.92 9.88
CA SER A 31 -10.23 -5.22 10.01
C SER A 31 -10.62 -6.48 9.22
N ILE A 32 -10.16 -6.59 7.96
CA ILE A 32 -10.37 -7.78 7.14
C ILE A 32 -9.77 -9.03 7.81
N ASP A 33 -8.55 -8.94 8.32
CA ASP A 33 -7.87 -10.04 9.00
C ASP A 33 -8.63 -10.48 10.26
N GLY A 34 -9.21 -9.53 11.00
CA GLY A 34 -10.12 -9.80 12.12
C GLY A 34 -11.38 -10.55 11.69
N GLN A 35 -11.99 -10.19 10.55
CA GLN A 35 -13.16 -10.92 10.02
C GLN A 35 -12.79 -12.33 9.56
N LEU A 36 -11.62 -12.51 8.93
CA LEU A 36 -11.12 -13.83 8.55
C LEU A 36 -10.93 -14.74 9.77
N ALA A 37 -10.41 -14.20 10.89
CA ALA A 37 -10.27 -14.96 12.14
C ALA A 37 -11.64 -15.38 12.73
N LYS A 38 -12.64 -14.48 12.69
CA LYS A 38 -14.01 -14.82 13.11
C LYS A 38 -14.62 -15.92 12.25
N ILE A 39 -14.41 -15.86 10.93
CA ILE A 39 -14.86 -16.92 10.02
C ILE A 39 -14.15 -18.24 10.32
N ASP A 40 -12.84 -18.24 10.55
CA ASP A 40 -12.11 -19.47 10.91
C ASP A 40 -12.66 -20.13 12.17
N HIS A 41 -12.98 -19.32 13.18
CA HIS A 41 -13.61 -19.80 14.41
C HIS A 41 -14.98 -20.45 14.14
N ALA A 42 -15.82 -19.80 13.32
CA ALA A 42 -17.11 -20.34 12.92
C ALA A 42 -16.96 -21.64 12.12
N LEU A 43 -16.03 -21.68 11.15
CA LEU A 43 -15.69 -22.88 10.39
C LEU A 43 -15.25 -24.02 11.31
N ASN A 44 -14.51 -23.72 12.37
CA ASN A 44 -14.08 -24.73 13.32
C ASN A 44 -15.24 -25.32 14.14
N LYS A 45 -16.26 -24.52 14.48
CA LYS A 45 -17.44 -24.94 15.24
C LYS A 45 -18.45 -25.71 14.39
N LEU A 46 -18.72 -25.24 13.19
CA LEU A 46 -19.78 -25.78 12.30
C LEU A 46 -19.40 -27.09 11.61
N GLN A 47 -18.12 -27.46 11.59
CA GLN A 47 -17.66 -28.64 10.88
C GLN A 47 -17.17 -29.72 11.84
N PRO A 48 -17.57 -30.99 11.64
CA PRO A 48 -17.09 -32.09 12.45
C PRO A 48 -15.57 -32.21 12.34
N SER A 49 -14.93 -32.71 13.40
CA SER A 49 -13.48 -32.96 13.46
C SER A 49 -13.08 -34.19 12.63
N LYS A 50 -13.35 -34.13 11.32
CA LYS A 50 -13.15 -35.21 10.35
C LYS A 50 -12.43 -34.74 9.09
N THR A 51 -11.98 -35.70 8.31
CA THR A 51 -11.34 -35.44 7.01
C THR A 51 -12.27 -34.62 6.10
N GLY A 52 -11.74 -33.55 5.52
CA GLY A 52 -12.47 -32.58 4.72
C GLY A 52 -12.86 -31.29 5.44
N LYS A 53 -12.55 -31.13 6.73
CA LYS A 53 -12.75 -29.88 7.49
C LYS A 53 -11.96 -28.73 6.88
N LEU A 54 -12.63 -27.63 6.59
CA LEU A 54 -12.01 -26.39 6.10
C LEU A 54 -11.63 -25.46 7.26
N ARG A 55 -10.47 -24.82 7.15
CA ARG A 55 -9.95 -23.81 8.09
C ARG A 55 -9.24 -22.70 7.32
N ILE A 56 -9.05 -21.55 7.95
CA ILE A 56 -8.21 -20.46 7.46
C ILE A 56 -6.95 -20.44 8.32
N THR A 57 -5.78 -20.57 7.68
CA THR A 57 -4.49 -20.62 8.37
C THR A 57 -3.50 -19.64 7.74
N TRP A 58 -2.58 -19.12 8.54
CA TRP A 58 -1.51 -18.25 8.08
C TRP A 58 -0.33 -19.09 7.58
N TRP A 59 -0.11 -19.10 6.27
CA TRP A 59 0.98 -19.85 5.65
C TRP A 59 2.05 -18.93 5.12
N LYS A 60 3.32 -19.34 5.25
CA LYS A 60 4.45 -18.61 4.71
C LYS A 60 4.49 -18.78 3.19
N ARG A 61 4.42 -17.68 2.45
CA ARG A 61 4.56 -17.60 0.99
C ARG A 61 5.57 -16.51 0.67
N ARG A 62 6.67 -16.86 -0.01
CA ARG A 62 7.77 -15.93 -0.36
C ARG A 62 8.21 -15.09 0.86
N GLY A 63 8.44 -15.75 1.99
CA GLY A 63 8.85 -15.09 3.24
C GLY A 63 7.73 -14.45 4.07
N LYS A 64 6.56 -14.16 3.49
CA LYS A 64 5.46 -13.44 4.14
C LYS A 64 4.35 -14.38 4.61
N LEU A 65 3.73 -14.12 5.76
CA LEU A 65 2.55 -14.86 6.20
C LEU A 65 1.30 -14.36 5.46
N VAL A 66 0.54 -15.29 4.89
CA VAL A 66 -0.66 -14.99 4.10
C VAL A 66 -1.81 -15.88 4.56
N PRO A 67 -3.01 -15.31 4.81
CA PRO A 67 -4.17 -16.11 5.15
C PRO A 67 -4.53 -17.02 3.97
N THR A 68 -4.66 -18.31 4.24
CA THR A 68 -4.87 -19.36 3.25
C THR A 68 -5.98 -20.28 3.74
N VAL A 69 -6.98 -20.54 2.90
CA VAL A 69 -7.97 -21.59 3.16
C VAL A 69 -7.31 -22.95 2.94
N VAL A 70 -7.43 -23.81 3.93
CA VAL A 70 -6.90 -25.16 3.91
C VAL A 70 -7.99 -26.18 4.22
N LYS A 71 -7.84 -27.36 3.66
CA LYS A 71 -8.63 -28.54 3.92
C LYS A 71 -7.79 -29.53 4.71
N TRP A 72 -8.27 -29.92 5.88
CA TRP A 72 -7.63 -30.94 6.71
C TRP A 72 -8.01 -32.33 6.22
N ILE A 73 -7.00 -33.14 5.93
CA ILE A 73 -7.13 -34.50 5.45
C ILE A 73 -6.39 -35.42 6.41
N TYR A 74 -7.10 -36.39 6.95
CA TYR A 74 -6.47 -37.44 7.75
C TYR A 74 -5.91 -38.53 6.82
N VAL A 75 -4.59 -38.71 6.84
CA VAL A 75 -3.88 -39.67 6.01
C VAL A 75 -3.75 -40.97 6.80
N LYS A 76 -4.66 -41.93 6.58
CA LYS A 76 -4.72 -43.20 7.33
C LYS A 76 -3.39 -43.96 7.37
N PRO A 77 -2.66 -44.14 6.25
CA PRO A 77 -1.39 -44.90 6.27
C PRO A 77 -0.32 -44.25 7.15
N MET A 78 -0.33 -42.92 7.27
CA MET A 78 0.65 -42.16 8.07
C MET A 78 0.14 -41.85 9.48
N GLN A 79 -1.13 -42.17 9.78
CA GLN A 79 -1.84 -41.78 11.00
C GLN A 79 -1.68 -40.30 11.39
N LYS A 80 -1.63 -39.42 10.38
CA LYS A 80 -1.33 -37.99 10.56
C LYS A 80 -2.33 -37.11 9.84
N TRP A 81 -2.55 -35.93 10.41
CA TRP A 81 -3.29 -34.86 9.77
C TRP A 81 -2.40 -34.08 8.83
N ARG A 82 -2.90 -33.83 7.62
CA ARG A 82 -2.27 -32.98 6.61
C ARG A 82 -3.23 -31.86 6.23
N ALA A 83 -2.71 -30.66 6.06
CA ALA A 83 -3.45 -29.55 5.49
C ALA A 83 -3.12 -29.42 3.99
N GLU A 84 -4.14 -29.30 3.16
CA GLU A 84 -4.02 -29.02 1.73
C GLU A 84 -4.61 -27.65 1.42
N ARG A 85 -3.90 -26.84 0.63
CA ARG A 85 -4.41 -25.54 0.21
C ARG A 85 -5.62 -25.73 -0.71
N VAL A 86 -6.64 -24.93 -0.48
CA VAL A 86 -7.78 -24.81 -1.39
C VAL A 86 -7.56 -23.62 -2.31
N ASN A 87 -7.83 -23.79 -3.61
CA ASN A 87 -7.81 -22.69 -4.56
C ASN A 87 -9.01 -21.76 -4.32
N LEU A 88 -8.81 -20.45 -4.46
CA LEU A 88 -9.82 -19.41 -4.31
C LEU A 88 -11.09 -19.70 -5.12
N GLU A 89 -10.94 -20.18 -6.35
CA GLU A 89 -12.07 -20.52 -7.22
C GLU A 89 -12.85 -21.74 -6.75
N SER A 90 -12.22 -22.62 -5.97
CA SER A 90 -12.79 -23.87 -5.50
C SER A 90 -13.34 -23.80 -4.08
N PHE A 91 -13.32 -22.65 -3.40
CA PHE A 91 -13.72 -22.53 -1.99
C PHE A 91 -15.11 -23.13 -1.71
N VAL A 92 -16.12 -22.68 -2.44
CA VAL A 92 -17.51 -23.14 -2.26
C VAL A 92 -17.67 -24.61 -2.68
N LEU A 93 -16.97 -25.02 -3.73
CA LEU A 93 -16.99 -26.40 -4.25
C LEU A 93 -16.30 -27.39 -3.31
N SER A 94 -15.34 -26.91 -2.51
CA SER A 94 -14.56 -27.73 -1.57
C SER A 94 -15.31 -28.05 -0.28
N VAL A 95 -16.45 -27.39 -0.04
CA VAL A 95 -17.30 -27.66 1.12
C VAL A 95 -17.89 -29.05 1.02
N ARG A 96 -17.63 -29.88 2.03
CA ARG A 96 -18.20 -31.23 2.10
C ARG A 96 -19.70 -31.20 2.39
N THR A 97 -20.41 -32.11 1.74
CA THR A 97 -21.87 -32.29 1.87
C THR A 97 -22.26 -33.72 2.25
N SER A 98 -21.28 -34.57 2.59
CA SER A 98 -21.52 -35.90 3.16
C SER A 98 -22.35 -35.82 4.45
N VAL A 99 -23.04 -36.89 4.82
CA VAL A 99 -24.04 -36.96 5.92
C VAL A 99 -23.70 -36.07 7.12
N GLU A 100 -22.52 -36.21 7.70
CA GLU A 100 -22.11 -35.49 8.93
C GLU A 100 -21.78 -34.01 8.74
N PHE A 101 -21.56 -33.58 7.50
CA PHE A 101 -21.34 -32.18 7.13
C PHE A 101 -22.62 -31.53 6.56
N LYS A 102 -23.64 -32.33 6.23
CA LYS A 102 -24.78 -31.89 5.42
C LYS A 102 -25.60 -30.79 6.09
N ALA A 103 -25.78 -30.87 7.41
CA ALA A 103 -26.57 -29.91 8.18
C ALA A 103 -26.01 -28.48 8.06
N ASP A 104 -24.71 -28.31 8.27
CA ASP A 104 -24.06 -27.00 8.28
C ASP A 104 -23.46 -26.59 6.92
N ALA A 105 -23.50 -27.46 5.91
CA ALA A 105 -22.93 -27.19 4.60
C ALA A 105 -23.42 -25.87 3.95
N PRO A 106 -24.71 -25.48 4.03
CA PRO A 106 -25.16 -24.19 3.52
C PRO A 106 -24.46 -23.00 4.21
N ALA A 107 -24.34 -23.02 5.54
CA ALA A 107 -23.68 -21.98 6.30
C ALA A 107 -22.17 -21.94 5.99
N VAL A 108 -21.51 -23.10 5.90
CA VAL A 108 -20.09 -23.19 5.54
C VAL A 108 -19.85 -22.66 4.13
N LYS A 109 -20.73 -22.95 3.15
CA LYS A 109 -20.64 -22.39 1.79
C LYS A 109 -20.72 -20.87 1.80
N GLU A 110 -21.61 -20.32 2.60
CA GLU A 110 -21.76 -18.86 2.72
C GLU A 110 -20.54 -18.20 3.38
N LEU A 111 -20.02 -18.79 4.45
CA LEU A 111 -18.75 -18.36 5.05
C LEU A 111 -17.62 -18.36 4.01
N MET A 112 -17.56 -19.40 3.16
CA MET A 112 -16.55 -19.50 2.12
C MET A 112 -16.68 -18.49 0.98
N ARG A 113 -17.91 -18.09 0.62
CA ARG A 113 -18.13 -16.95 -0.30
C ARG A 113 -17.61 -15.65 0.31
N ARG A 114 -17.91 -15.39 1.57
CA ARG A 114 -17.44 -14.20 2.29
C ARG A 114 -15.92 -14.19 2.43
N THR A 115 -15.31 -15.33 2.75
CA THR A 115 -13.85 -15.46 2.76
C THR A 115 -13.23 -15.13 1.41
N LYS A 116 -13.81 -15.59 0.29
CA LYS A 116 -13.31 -15.25 -1.05
C LYS A 116 -13.27 -13.73 -1.26
N VAL A 117 -14.38 -13.04 -0.96
CA VAL A 117 -14.49 -11.58 -1.07
C VAL A 117 -13.46 -10.88 -0.18
N LEU A 118 -13.35 -11.28 1.09
CA LEU A 118 -12.39 -10.69 2.03
C LEU A 118 -10.93 -10.85 1.58
N LEU A 119 -10.55 -12.04 1.08
CA LEU A 119 -9.19 -12.25 0.56
C LEU A 119 -8.90 -11.39 -0.67
N GLN A 120 -9.88 -11.21 -1.57
CA GLN A 120 -9.73 -10.33 -2.73
C GLN A 120 -9.59 -8.86 -2.32
N LEU A 121 -10.41 -8.38 -1.38
CA LEU A 121 -10.31 -7.03 -0.83
C LEU A 121 -8.95 -6.80 -0.17
N ARG A 122 -8.46 -7.78 0.59
CA ARG A 122 -7.16 -7.72 1.25
C ARG A 122 -6.01 -7.60 0.25
N VAL A 123 -6.04 -8.41 -0.82
CA VAL A 123 -5.03 -8.36 -1.88
C VAL A 123 -5.00 -6.99 -2.53
N ARG A 124 -6.17 -6.47 -2.93
CA ARG A 124 -6.26 -5.15 -3.56
C ARG A 124 -5.75 -4.04 -2.65
N ALA A 125 -6.13 -4.04 -1.36
CA ALA A 125 -5.67 -3.04 -0.40
C ALA A 125 -4.14 -3.09 -0.22
N LEU A 126 -3.56 -4.29 -0.15
CA LEU A 126 -2.11 -4.48 -0.04
C LEU A 126 -1.35 -4.03 -1.29
N GLU A 127 -1.89 -4.31 -2.48
CA GLU A 127 -1.30 -3.89 -3.75
C GLU A 127 -1.24 -2.37 -3.87
N VAL A 128 -2.33 -1.68 -3.50
CA VAL A 128 -2.36 -0.21 -3.47
C VAL A 128 -1.34 0.35 -2.49
N LEU A 129 -1.29 -0.19 -1.26
CA LEU A 129 -0.35 0.28 -0.24
C LEU A 129 1.11 0.07 -0.67
N GLN A 130 1.44 -1.09 -1.23
CA GLN A 130 2.79 -1.40 -1.72
C GLN A 130 3.18 -0.54 -2.92
N THR A 131 2.24 -0.28 -3.83
CA THR A 131 2.48 0.57 -5.00
C THR A 131 2.78 2.00 -4.58
N PHE A 132 1.98 2.55 -3.65
CA PHE A 132 2.21 3.89 -3.09
C PHE A 132 3.59 4.01 -2.46
N GLN A 133 3.97 3.05 -1.60
CA GLN A 133 5.29 3.03 -0.96
C GLN A 133 6.42 2.95 -1.99
N HIS A 134 6.32 2.03 -2.94
CA HIS A 134 7.37 1.81 -3.94
C HIS A 134 7.58 3.04 -4.85
N VAL A 135 6.50 3.67 -5.30
CA VAL A 135 6.58 4.86 -6.15
C VAL A 135 7.19 6.04 -5.38
N ALA A 136 6.81 6.23 -4.11
CA ALA A 136 7.37 7.29 -3.28
C ALA A 136 8.88 7.10 -3.05
N GLU A 137 9.31 5.88 -2.71
CA GLU A 137 10.73 5.53 -2.52
C GLU A 137 11.55 5.72 -3.80
N LEU A 138 11.03 5.27 -4.94
CA LEU A 138 11.71 5.39 -6.23
C LEU A 138 11.89 6.85 -6.65
N LEU A 139 10.84 7.67 -6.51
CA LEU A 139 10.90 9.10 -6.83
C LEU A 139 11.90 9.82 -5.94
N HIS A 140 11.89 9.55 -4.63
CA HIS A 140 12.87 10.10 -3.70
C HIS A 140 14.31 9.76 -4.13
N ALA A 141 14.61 8.47 -4.27
CA ALA A 141 15.95 8.01 -4.64
C ALA A 141 16.42 8.58 -5.99
N SER A 142 15.53 8.74 -6.97
CA SER A 142 15.88 9.26 -8.30
C SER A 142 16.18 10.77 -8.35
N ASN A 143 15.74 11.52 -7.33
CA ASN A 143 15.81 12.97 -7.29
C ASN A 143 16.75 13.50 -6.20
N GLU A 144 17.05 12.70 -5.17
CA GLU A 144 17.93 13.06 -4.06
C GLU A 144 19.32 13.50 -4.55
N ASP A 145 19.98 12.69 -5.38
CA ASP A 145 21.30 13.02 -5.93
C ASP A 145 21.28 14.27 -6.82
N LYS A 146 20.22 14.44 -7.60
CA LYS A 146 20.05 15.61 -8.49
C LYS A 146 19.86 16.88 -7.68
N LEU A 147 19.04 16.81 -6.64
CA LEU A 147 18.80 17.93 -5.74
C LEU A 147 20.06 18.29 -4.96
N ALA A 148 20.80 17.30 -4.45
CA ALA A 148 22.07 17.53 -3.76
C ALA A 148 23.09 18.24 -4.66
N LYS A 149 23.24 17.78 -5.91
CA LYS A 149 24.12 18.43 -6.88
C LYS A 149 23.69 19.86 -7.19
N PHE A 150 22.40 20.07 -7.47
CA PHE A 150 21.87 21.40 -7.76
C PHE A 150 22.09 22.37 -6.59
N ASN A 151 21.88 21.92 -5.35
CA ASN A 151 22.12 22.72 -4.16
C ASN A 151 23.61 23.08 -3.99
N ALA A 152 24.52 22.14 -4.27
CA ALA A 152 25.96 22.42 -4.23
C ALA A 152 26.37 23.46 -5.28
N ASP A 153 25.88 23.33 -6.51
CA ASP A 153 26.12 24.28 -7.59
C ASP A 153 25.56 25.68 -7.25
N LEU A 154 24.35 25.75 -6.69
CA LEU A 154 23.70 27.00 -6.28
C LEU A 154 24.46 27.70 -5.14
N ASN A 155 24.85 26.97 -4.11
CA ASN A 155 25.60 27.53 -2.98
C ASN A 155 26.95 28.10 -3.44
N GLY A 156 27.66 27.40 -4.35
CA GLY A 156 28.89 27.92 -4.93
C GLY A 156 28.69 29.23 -5.71
N LEU A 157 27.58 29.37 -6.44
CA LEU A 157 27.24 30.63 -7.13
C LEU A 157 26.92 31.77 -6.15
N LEU A 158 26.18 31.47 -5.07
CA LEU A 158 25.84 32.46 -4.05
C LEU A 158 27.10 32.97 -3.32
N GLU A 159 28.03 32.08 -2.97
CA GLU A 159 29.32 32.48 -2.36
C GLU A 159 30.14 33.40 -3.30
N VAL A 160 30.17 33.12 -4.61
CA VAL A 160 30.86 33.98 -5.58
C VAL A 160 30.22 35.37 -5.66
N LEU A 161 28.89 35.46 -5.55
CA LEU A 161 28.15 36.72 -5.59
C LEU A 161 28.38 37.55 -4.32
N GLU A 162 28.32 36.92 -3.14
CA GLU A 162 28.59 37.60 -1.85
C GLU A 162 30.01 38.17 -1.79
N ASN A 163 31.01 37.38 -2.21
CA ASN A 163 32.40 37.83 -2.28
C ASN A 163 32.64 38.98 -3.29
N ARG A 164 31.77 39.15 -4.29
CA ARG A 164 31.81 40.27 -5.24
C ARG A 164 31.22 41.55 -4.66
N THR A 165 30.19 41.44 -3.83
CA THR A 165 29.56 42.61 -3.17
C THR A 165 30.39 43.17 -2.02
N ASP A 166 31.24 42.35 -1.38
CA ASP A 166 32.12 42.78 -0.27
C ASP A 166 33.44 43.43 -0.72
N ASN A 167 33.68 43.56 -2.02
CA ASN A 167 34.89 44.17 -2.58
C ASN A 167 34.55 45.48 -3.34
N PRO A 168 34.51 46.66 -2.68
CA PRO A 168 34.04 47.92 -3.30
C PRO A 168 35.06 48.58 -4.24
N ALA A 169 35.97 47.81 -4.85
CA ALA A 169 37.00 48.37 -5.72
C ALA A 169 37.38 47.41 -6.86
N SER A 170 36.54 47.32 -7.90
CA SER A 170 37.05 47.22 -9.27
C SER A 170 35.98 47.56 -10.31
N GLU A 171 36.14 48.76 -10.85
CA GLU A 171 35.89 49.15 -12.24
C GLU A 171 34.50 49.65 -12.66
N SER A 172 34.52 50.96 -12.90
CA SER A 172 33.61 51.75 -13.71
C SER A 172 33.54 51.29 -15.16
N GLY A 173 32.32 51.08 -15.68
CA GLY A 173 31.96 51.38 -17.07
C GLY A 173 30.98 50.42 -17.76
N PRO A 174 30.31 50.80 -18.87
CA PRO A 174 30.06 52.14 -19.38
C PRO A 174 28.61 52.61 -19.14
N SER A 175 28.43 53.92 -19.16
CA SER A 175 27.13 54.56 -19.29
C SER A 175 26.43 54.09 -20.57
N SER A 176 25.21 53.56 -20.45
CA SER A 176 24.30 53.44 -21.59
C SER A 176 22.90 53.90 -21.16
N PRO A 177 22.33 54.93 -21.83
CA PRO A 177 21.00 55.43 -21.54
C PRO A 177 19.96 54.57 -22.27
N VAL A 178 18.75 54.48 -21.70
CA VAL A 178 17.46 54.67 -22.39
C VAL A 178 16.34 54.28 -21.41
N LEU A 179 15.55 55.29 -21.06
CA LEU A 179 14.23 55.24 -20.44
C LEU A 179 13.27 54.35 -21.24
N LEU A 180 12.39 53.64 -20.54
CA LEU A 180 10.96 53.65 -20.87
C LEU A 180 10.17 53.27 -19.61
N GLU A 181 9.68 54.31 -18.94
CA GLU A 181 8.50 54.22 -18.11
C GLU A 181 7.36 53.68 -18.99
N MET A 182 6.75 52.58 -18.57
CA MET A 182 5.43 52.19 -19.04
C MET A 182 4.53 52.15 -17.82
N GLU A 183 3.60 53.10 -17.77
CA GLU A 183 2.46 53.10 -16.86
C GLU A 183 1.63 51.81 -17.06
N PRO A 184 0.93 51.32 -16.02
CA PRO A 184 -0.01 50.22 -16.18
C PRO A 184 -1.30 50.75 -16.81
N GLU A 185 -1.71 50.18 -17.95
CA GLU A 185 -3.08 50.33 -18.45
C GLU A 185 -4.00 49.34 -17.72
N ASP A 186 -4.98 49.90 -17.01
CA ASP A 186 -6.17 49.21 -16.52
C ASP A 186 -7.14 48.95 -17.68
N GLU A 187 -7.60 47.69 -17.84
CA GLU A 187 -9.01 47.27 -18.00
C GLU A 187 -9.15 45.74 -18.02
#